data_AF-A0A316TJG4-F1
#
_entry.id   AF-A0A316TJG4-F1
#
_cell.length_a   1.000
_cell.length_b   1.000
_cell.length_c   1.000
_cell.angle_alpha   90.00
_cell.angle_beta   90.00
_cell.angle_gamma   90.00
#
_symmetry.space_group_name_H-M   'P 1'
#
loop_
_entity.id
_entity.type
_entity.pdbx_description
1 polymer ?
#
loop_
_entity_poly.entity_id
_entity_poly.type
_entity_poly.pdbx_seq_one_letter_code
_entity_poly.pdbx_strand_id
1 'polypeptide(L)'
;MAIRMSPEVAAQVEDRFDNLSQDFFNLSRLIGTARDTVESACGTFAADMQAYTPNFENGWTKTFDIGSECAGLIAGNTNQLQVDLEKVDRDASHQTPITL
;
A
#
# COMPACT_ATOMS: atom_id res chain seq x y z
N MET A 1 8.71 -1.27 -32.99
CA MET A 1 9.75 -0.61 -32.18
C MET A 1 9.10 -0.30 -30.83
N ALA A 2 9.57 -0.93 -29.75
CA ALA A 2 9.00 -0.67 -28.43
C ALA A 2 9.60 0.63 -27.89
N ILE A 3 8.74 1.60 -27.54
CA ILE A 3 9.16 2.84 -26.90
C ILE A 3 9.58 2.48 -25.46
N ARG A 4 10.79 2.85 -25.07
CA ARG A 4 11.33 2.67 -23.71
C ARG A 4 11.88 3.99 -23.21
N MET A 5 11.84 4.19 -21.90
CA MET A 5 12.50 5.31 -21.24
C MET A 5 14.02 5.15 -21.34
N SER A 6 14.76 6.26 -21.28
CA SER A 6 16.22 6.16 -21.12
C SER A 6 16.55 5.51 -19.77
N PRO A 7 17.73 4.89 -19.61
CA PRO A 7 18.14 4.26 -18.36
C PRO A 7 18.04 5.20 -17.15
N GLU A 8 18.39 6.47 -17.33
CA GLU A 8 18.36 7.48 -16.27
C GLU A 8 16.93 7.79 -15.82
N VAL A 9 16.01 7.92 -16.78
CA VAL A 9 14.59 8.16 -16.48
C VAL A 9 13.96 6.94 -15.84
N ALA A 10 14.30 5.74 -16.31
CA ALA A 10 13.82 4.49 -15.73
C ALA A 10 14.24 4.34 -14.27
N ALA A 11 15.52 4.58 -13.94
CA ALA A 11 16.00 4.53 -12.57
C ALA A 11 15.28 5.54 -11.66
N GLN A 12 15.02 6.76 -12.14
CA GLN A 12 14.25 7.75 -11.36
C GLN A 12 12.80 7.33 -11.11
N VAL A 13 12.18 6.68 -12.08
CA VAL A 13 10.82 6.14 -11.95
C VAL A 13 10.81 4.98 -10.96
N GLU A 14 11.74 4.03 -11.10
CA GLU A 14 11.91 2.89 -10.19
C GLU A 14 12.08 3.38 -8.75
N ASP A 15 13.05 4.25 -8.48
CA ASP A 15 13.31 4.80 -7.14
C ASP A 15 12.08 5.50 -6.57
N ARG A 16 11.37 6.29 -7.38
CA ARG A 16 10.20 7.04 -6.91
C ARG A 16 9.04 6.13 -6.54
N PHE A 17 8.78 5.10 -7.33
CA PHE A 17 7.70 4.15 -7.07
C PHE A 17 8.05 3.15 -5.98
N ASP A 18 9.33 2.78 -5.81
CA ASP A 18 9.78 1.96 -4.68
C ASP A 18 9.59 2.71 -3.35
N ASN A 19 10.03 3.98 -3.29
CA ASN A 19 9.78 4.83 -2.12
C ASN A 19 8.28 5.01 -1.84
N LEU A 20 7.47 5.25 -2.88
CA LEU A 20 6.02 5.38 -2.72
C LEU A 20 5.36 4.08 -2.23
N SER A 21 5.85 2.92 -2.69
CA SER A 21 5.37 1.61 -2.23
C SER A 21 5.65 1.43 -0.73
N GLN A 22 6.84 1.79 -0.29
CA GLN A 22 7.24 1.75 1.12
C GLN A 22 6.44 2.74 1.97
N ASP A 23 6.19 3.96 1.48
CA ASP A 23 5.37 4.96 2.17
C ASP A 23 3.95 4.45 2.42
N PHE A 24 3.32 3.88 1.40
CA PHE A 24 1.98 3.28 1.55
C PHE A 24 1.97 2.10 2.52
N PHE A 25 2.96 1.20 2.43
CA PHE A 25 3.10 0.09 3.36
C PHE A 25 3.24 0.57 4.82
N ASN A 26 4.03 1.63 5.04
CA ASN A 26 4.19 2.21 6.38
C ASN A 26 2.90 2.88 6.87
N LEU A 27 2.17 3.58 5.99
CA LEU A 27 0.90 4.22 6.31
C LEU A 27 -0.19 3.20 6.67
N SER A 28 -0.25 2.06 5.99
CA SER A 28 -1.23 1.00 6.31
C SER A 28 -1.03 0.43 7.71
N ARG A 29 0.20 0.44 8.23
CA ARG A 29 0.51 0.02 9.62
C ARG A 29 0.26 1.11 10.66
N LEU A 30 0.31 2.38 10.25
CA LEU A 30 0.11 3.53 11.16
C LEU A 30 -1.36 3.84 11.40
N ILE A 31 -2.26 3.46 10.48
CA ILE A 31 -3.68 3.82 10.57
C ILE A 31 -4.38 3.23 11.82
N GLY A 32 -4.02 2.01 12.23
CA GLY A 32 -4.52 1.40 13.47
C GLY A 32 -4.08 2.17 14.72
N THR A 33 -2.82 2.60 14.76
CA THR A 33 -2.31 3.46 15.85
C THR A 33 -3.02 4.82 15.88
N ALA A 34 -3.30 5.40 14.71
CA ALA A 34 -4.03 6.66 14.60
C ALA A 34 -5.49 6.50 15.10
N ARG A 35 -6.15 5.40 14.74
CA ARG A 35 -7.47 5.01 15.26
C ARG A 35 -7.46 4.94 16.79
N ASP A 36 -6.55 4.17 17.37
CA ASP A 36 -6.44 3.99 18.82
C ASP A 36 -6.19 5.31 19.56
N THR A 37 -5.38 6.18 18.96
CA THR A 37 -5.10 7.51 19.51
C THR A 37 -6.36 8.37 19.52
N VAL A 38 -7.16 8.32 18.44
CA VAL A 38 -8.42 9.07 18.36
C VAL A 38 -9.44 8.52 19.36
N GLU A 39 -9.66 7.21 19.40
CA GLU A 39 -10.62 6.60 20.32
C GLU A 39 -10.29 6.87 21.79
N SER A 40 -9.02 6.76 22.17
CA SER A 40 -8.58 7.03 23.54
C SER A 40 -8.73 8.51 23.94
N ALA A 41 -8.66 9.43 22.98
CA ALA A 41 -8.88 10.86 23.20
C ALA A 41 -10.37 11.25 23.31
N CYS A 42 -11.31 10.40 22.88
CA CYS A 42 -12.74 10.72 22.85
C CYS A 42 -13.45 10.61 24.21
N GLY A 43 -12.80 10.08 25.26
CA GLY A 43 -13.37 9.99 26.60
C GLY A 43 -14.73 9.28 26.62
N THR A 44 -15.78 9.94 27.12
CA THR A 44 -17.13 9.37 27.17
C THR A 44 -17.76 9.13 25.79
N PHE A 45 -17.27 9.79 24.74
CA PHE A 45 -17.72 9.62 23.36
C PHE A 45 -17.03 8.45 22.63
N ALA A 46 -16.09 7.75 23.29
CA ALA A 46 -15.34 6.65 22.67
C ALA A 46 -16.25 5.53 22.15
N ALA A 47 -17.34 5.20 22.87
CA ALA A 47 -18.29 4.17 22.46
C ALA A 47 -19.00 4.51 21.14
N ASP A 48 -19.37 5.78 20.94
CA ASP A 48 -20.00 6.24 19.71
C ASP A 48 -19.00 6.25 18.54
N MET A 49 -17.73 6.58 18.82
CA MET A 49 -16.66 6.55 17.81
C MET A 49 -16.33 5.14 17.35
N GLN A 50 -16.29 4.17 18.27
CA GLN A 50 -16.02 2.75 17.98
C GLN A 50 -17.00 2.12 16.99
N ALA A 51 -18.19 2.71 16.80
CA ALA A 51 -19.14 2.27 15.79
C ALA A 51 -18.67 2.59 14.35
N TYR A 52 -17.80 3.58 14.15
CA TYR A 52 -17.42 4.09 12.83
C TYR A 52 -15.93 3.91 12.50
N THR A 53 -15.07 3.97 13.52
CA THR A 53 -13.62 3.90 13.38
C THR A 53 -13.09 2.58 12.78
N PRO A 54 -13.70 1.39 12.99
CA PRO A 54 -13.21 0.16 12.36
C PRO A 54 -13.38 0.16 10.84
N ASN A 55 -14.49 0.72 10.33
CA ASN A 55 -14.72 0.82 8.89
C ASN A 55 -13.78 1.83 8.23
N PHE A 56 -13.49 2.93 8.93
CA PHE A 56 -12.50 3.91 8.52
C PHE A 56 -11.10 3.27 8.41
N GLU A 57 -10.66 2.59 9.47
CA GLU A 57 -9.36 1.90 9.50
C GLU A 57 -9.28 0.86 8.38
N ASN A 58 -10.29 -0.01 8.24
CA ASN A 58 -10.30 -1.04 7.21
C ASN A 58 -10.23 -0.48 5.80
N GLY A 59 -11.01 0.57 5.52
CA GLY A 59 -11.03 1.23 4.21
C GLY A 59 -9.68 1.86 3.84
N TRP A 60 -9.06 2.55 4.78
CA TRP A 60 -7.74 3.16 4.56
C TRP A 60 -6.62 2.14 4.50
N THR A 61 -6.64 1.10 5.35
CA THR A 61 -5.67 0.00 5.29
C THR A 61 -5.66 -0.62 3.89
N LYS A 62 -6.83 -1.01 3.37
CA LYS A 62 -6.96 -1.56 2.01
C LYS A 62 -6.49 -0.59 0.93
N THR A 63 -6.82 0.70 1.06
CA THR A 63 -6.40 1.72 0.10
C THR A 63 -4.88 1.84 0.03
N PHE A 64 -4.22 1.84 1.20
CA PHE A 64 -2.77 1.89 1.28
C PHE A 64 -2.11 0.59 0.82
N ASP A 65 -2.65 -0.57 1.15
CA ASP A 65 -2.11 -1.85 0.68
C ASP A 65 -2.17 -1.95 -0.86
N ILE A 66 -3.30 -1.59 -1.47
CA ILE A 66 -3.43 -1.52 -2.94
C ILE A 66 -2.46 -0.50 -3.53
N GLY A 67 -2.31 0.67 -2.89
CA GLY A 67 -1.35 1.69 -3.32
C GLY A 67 0.09 1.20 -3.29
N SER A 68 0.45 0.46 -2.24
CA SER A 68 1.77 -0.14 -2.07
C SER A 68 2.06 -1.19 -3.14
N GLU A 69 1.11 -2.08 -3.40
CA GLU A 69 1.21 -3.11 -4.43
C GLU A 69 1.34 -2.49 -5.83
N CYS A 70 0.45 -1.58 -6.19
CA CYS A 70 0.49 -0.88 -7.48
C CYS A 70 1.82 -0.15 -7.71
N ALA A 71 2.33 0.54 -6.68
CA ALA A 71 3.60 1.24 -6.78
C ALA A 71 4.77 0.25 -6.95
N GLY A 72 4.79 -0.84 -6.18
CA GLY A 72 5.81 -1.89 -6.31
C GLY A 72 5.78 -2.57 -7.68
N LEU A 73 4.59 -2.79 -8.25
CA LEU A 73 4.43 -3.29 -9.62
C LEU A 73 5.01 -2.34 -10.66
N ILE A 74 4.78 -1.04 -10.52
CA ILE A 74 5.33 -0.05 -11.45
C ILE A 74 6.86 -0.02 -11.36
N ALA A 75 7.42 0.00 -10.14
CA ALA A 75 8.86 -0.05 -9.93
C ALA A 75 9.46 -1.34 -10.54
N GLY A 76 8.90 -2.51 -10.21
CA GLY A 76 9.43 -3.80 -10.67
C GLY A 76 9.31 -4.05 -12.18
N ASN A 77 8.40 -3.35 -12.87
CA ASN A 77 8.14 -3.54 -14.30
C ASN A 77 8.53 -2.34 -15.18
N THR A 78 9.22 -1.32 -14.64
CA THR A 78 9.70 -0.19 -15.45
C THR A 78 10.61 -0.70 -16.58
N ASN A 79 10.36 -0.24 -17.81
CA ASN A 79 11.00 -0.70 -19.05
C ASN A 79 10.83 -2.20 -19.40
N GLN A 80 10.07 -2.97 -18.63
CA GLN A 80 9.63 -4.30 -19.03
C GLN A 80 8.47 -4.18 -20.04
N LEU A 81 8.48 -5.04 -21.07
CA LEU A 81 7.41 -5.07 -22.10
C LEU A 81 6.24 -5.98 -21.73
N GLN A 82 6.36 -6.68 -20.61
CA GLN A 82 5.38 -7.60 -20.07
C GLN A 82 5.51 -7.56 -18.55
N VAL A 83 4.37 -7.64 -17.87
CA VAL A 83 4.33 -7.82 -16.42
C VAL A 83 4.40 -9.32 -16.16
N ASP A 84 5.38 -9.77 -15.37
CA ASP A 84 5.45 -11.17 -14.93
C ASP A 84 4.44 -11.41 -13.81
N LEU A 85 3.21 -11.75 -14.18
CA LEU A 85 2.11 -11.98 -13.25
C LEU A 85 2.36 -13.17 -12.31
N GLU A 86 3.18 -14.15 -12.69
CA GLU A 86 3.54 -15.26 -11.80
C GLU A 86 4.44 -14.79 -10.66
N LYS A 87 5.32 -13.83 -10.93
CA LYS A 87 6.11 -13.17 -9.89
C LYS A 87 5.22 -12.33 -8.98
N VAL A 88 4.26 -11.60 -9.55
CA VAL A 88 3.28 -10.81 -8.78
C VAL A 88 2.48 -11.68 -7.81
N ASP A 89 1.93 -12.80 -8.30
CA ASP A 89 1.16 -13.74 -7.46
C ASP A 89 2.01 -14.36 -6.34
N ARG A 90 3.29 -14.64 -6.62
CA ARG A 90 4.23 -15.08 -5.57
C ARG A 90 4.45 -13.99 -4.53
N ASP A 91 4.75 -12.76 -4.93
CA ASP A 91 5.02 -11.67 -3.98
C ASP A 91 3.77 -11.33 -3.15
N ALA A 92 2.58 -11.39 -3.74
CA ALA A 92 1.30 -11.22 -3.05
C ALA A 92 0.99 -12.37 -2.07
N SER A 93 1.30 -13.62 -2.42
CA SER A 93 1.03 -14.79 -1.56
C SER A 93 1.96 -14.93 -0.35
N HIS A 94 3.07 -14.18 -0.30
CA HIS A 94 3.92 -14.07 0.89
C HIS A 94 3.44 -12.99 1.88
N GLN A 95 2.49 -12.13 1.49
CA GLN A 95 1.75 -11.30 2.42
C GLN A 95 0.62 -12.15 3.02
N THR A 96 0.78 -12.48 4.30
CA THR A 96 -0.10 -13.32 5.14
C THR A 96 -1.57 -13.33 4.69
N PRO A 97 -2.21 -14.52 4.54
CA PRO A 97 -3.62 -14.59 4.17
C PRO A 97 -4.47 -13.82 5.18
N ILE A 98 -5.30 -12.90 4.68
CA ILE A 98 -6.40 -12.33 5.47
C ILE A 98 -7.41 -13.46 5.69
N THR A 99 -7.32 -14.12 6.84
CA THR A 99 -8.40 -14.98 7.34
C THR A 99 -9.63 -14.11 7.58
N LEU A 100 -10.67 -14.32 6.77
CA LEU A 100 -12.02 -13.81 6.98
C LEU A 100 -12.65 -14.46 8.22
#